data_AF-A0A3L6J8Q9-F1
#
_entry.id   AF-A0A3L6J8Q9-F1
#
_cell.length_a   1.000
_cell.length_b   1.000
_cell.length_c   1.000
_cell.angle_alpha   90.00
_cell.angle_beta   90.00
_cell.angle_gamma   90.00
#
_symmetry.space_group_name_H-M   'P 1'
#
loop_
_entity.id
_entity.type
_entity.pdbx_description
1 polymer ?
#
loop_
_entity_poly.entity_id
_entity_poly.type
_entity_poly.pdbx_seq_one_letter_code
_entity_poly.pdbx_strand_id
1 'polypeptide(L)'
;MTMPAQPEVVPVPRVPLPEAVFKIMQVLRKGRALSISELSRVTGVDRRTVGKALKMLESVQNTLHSRKFEMKEVGRRKMFALSMKRARAREVISSAKQKVVHRRH
;
A
#
# COMPACT_ATOMS: atom_id res chain seq x y z
N MET A 1 35.72 3.90 -42.95
CA MET A 1 35.20 3.19 -41.77
C MET A 1 33.97 3.94 -41.27
N THR A 2 32.78 3.48 -41.63
CA THR A 2 31.51 4.08 -41.21
C THR A 2 31.15 3.51 -39.84
N MET A 3 31.02 4.35 -38.81
CA MET A 3 30.61 3.89 -37.48
C MET A 3 29.17 3.35 -37.53
N PRO A 4 28.85 2.24 -36.82
CA PRO A 4 27.49 1.75 -36.75
C PRO A 4 26.60 2.78 -36.05
N ALA A 5 25.43 3.03 -36.64
CA ALA A 5 24.40 3.87 -36.05
C ALA A 5 24.03 3.36 -34.65
N GLN A 6 24.09 4.23 -33.65
CA GLN A 6 23.64 3.88 -32.31
C GLN A 6 22.14 3.55 -32.35
N PRO A 7 21.67 2.50 -31.65
CA PRO A 7 20.25 2.17 -31.61
C PRO A 7 19.48 3.33 -30.95
N GLU A 8 18.42 3.79 -31.61
CA GLU A 8 17.50 4.78 -31.05
C GLU A 8 16.95 4.26 -29.72
N VAL A 9 17.31 4.93 -28.63
CA VAL A 9 16.81 4.61 -27.29
C VAL A 9 15.35 5.07 -27.23
N VAL A 10 14.43 4.15 -27.50
CA VAL A 10 12.99 4.42 -27.39
C VAL A 10 12.69 4.87 -25.96
N PRO A 11 12.21 6.11 -25.72
CA PRO A 11 12.00 6.62 -24.37
C PRO A 11 10.88 5.84 -23.70
N VAL A 12 11.19 5.17 -22.59
CA VAL A 12 10.17 4.47 -21.78
C VAL A 12 9.25 5.52 -21.17
N PRO A 13 7.93 5.49 -21.45
CA PRO A 13 6.99 6.46 -20.90
C PRO A 13 6.99 6.37 -19.37
N ARG A 14 7.26 7.49 -18.71
CA ARG A 14 7.30 7.57 -17.25
C ARG A 14 5.87 7.61 -16.73
N VAL A 15 5.38 6.49 -16.23
CA VAL A 15 4.08 6.43 -15.56
C VAL A 15 4.21 7.04 -14.17
N PRO A 16 3.46 8.10 -13.82
CA PRO A 16 3.48 8.67 -12.48
C PRO A 16 3.00 7.67 -11.45
N LEU A 17 3.59 7.70 -10.25
CA LEU A 17 3.34 6.70 -9.21
C LEU A 17 1.85 6.49 -8.85
N PRO A 18 1.00 7.55 -8.73
CA PRO A 18 -0.43 7.36 -8.47
C PRO A 18 -1.15 6.56 -9.57
N GLU A 19 -0.81 6.83 -10.83
CA GLU A 19 -1.39 6.11 -11.97
C GLU A 19 -0.92 4.65 -12.01
N ALA A 20 0.36 4.41 -11.70
CA ALA A 20 0.90 3.06 -11.56
C ALA A 20 0.18 2.26 -10.47
N VAL A 21 -0.04 2.87 -9.29
CA VAL A 21 -0.80 2.25 -8.19
C VAL A 21 -2.21 1.89 -8.64
N PHE A 22 -2.90 2.79 -9.35
CA PHE A 22 -4.25 2.54 -9.85
C PHE A 22 -4.28 1.37 -10.86
N LYS A 23 -3.38 1.38 -11.85
CA LYS A 23 -3.28 0.30 -12.85
C LYS A 23 -3.00 -1.06 -12.19
N ILE A 24 -2.08 -1.11 -11.23
CA ILE A 24 -1.74 -2.33 -10.48
C ILE A 24 -2.96 -2.82 -9.68
N MET A 25 -3.67 -1.93 -8.99
CA MET A 25 -4.89 -2.26 -8.25
C MET A 25 -5.98 -2.86 -9.15
N GLN A 26 -6.18 -2.32 -10.35
CA GLN A 26 -7.17 -2.87 -11.31
C GLN A 26 -6.83 -4.30 -11.75
N VAL A 27 -5.55 -4.59 -11.93
CA VAL A 27 -5.08 -5.94 -12.28
C VAL A 27 -5.24 -6.89 -11.09
N LEU A 28 -4.81 -6.48 -9.89
CA LEU A 28 -4.89 -7.31 -8.68
C LEU A 28 -6.33 -7.56 -8.22
N ARG A 29 -7.27 -6.65 -8.49
CA ARG A 29 -8.71 -6.84 -8.21
C ARG A 29 -9.29 -8.12 -8.83
N LYS A 30 -8.66 -8.65 -9.89
CA LYS A 30 -9.05 -9.91 -10.54
C LYS A 30 -8.76 -11.16 -9.68
N GLY A 31 -8.12 -11.02 -8.53
CA GLY A 31 -7.90 -12.10 -7.55
C GLY A 31 -6.76 -13.07 -7.90
N ARG A 32 -6.05 -12.84 -9.01
CA ARG A 32 -4.91 -13.67 -9.42
C ARG A 32 -3.63 -13.17 -8.74
N ALA A 33 -2.87 -14.10 -8.17
CA ALA A 33 -1.51 -13.83 -7.70
C ALA A 33 -0.57 -13.60 -8.90
N LEU A 34 0.18 -12.51 -8.87
CA LEU A 34 1.12 -12.12 -9.94
C LEU A 34 2.43 -11.64 -9.32
N SER A 35 3.54 -12.05 -9.93
CA SER A 35 4.87 -11.52 -9.63
C SER A 35 5.04 -10.08 -10.11
N ILE A 36 6.08 -9.39 -9.63
CA ILE A 36 6.46 -8.05 -10.11
C ILE A 36 6.69 -8.05 -11.64
N SER A 37 7.31 -9.09 -12.17
CA SER A 37 7.58 -9.23 -13.59
C SER A 37 6.28 -9.36 -14.41
N GLU A 38 5.31 -10.14 -13.92
CA GLU A 38 4.02 -10.27 -14.58
C GLU A 38 3.20 -8.98 -14.48
N LEU A 39 3.16 -8.34 -13.31
CA LEU A 39 2.50 -7.04 -13.13
C LEU A 39 3.09 -5.99 -14.07
N SER A 40 4.42 -5.93 -14.19
CA SER A 40 5.10 -5.01 -15.09
C SER A 40 4.70 -5.24 -16.56
N ARG A 41 4.66 -6.51 -17.00
CA ARG A 41 4.21 -6.87 -18.36
C ARG A 41 2.76 -6.50 -18.62
N VAL A 42 1.86 -6.82 -17.68
CA VAL A 42 0.41 -6.63 -17.86
C VAL A 42 0.02 -5.16 -17.76
N THR A 43 0.70 -4.38 -16.93
CA THR A 43 0.36 -2.95 -16.69
C THR A 43 1.16 -1.99 -17.56
N GLY A 44 2.25 -2.44 -18.20
CA GLY A 44 3.20 -1.58 -18.91
C GLY A 44 4.03 -0.68 -17.98
N VAL A 45 3.96 -0.89 -16.66
CA VAL A 45 4.70 -0.11 -15.66
C VAL A 45 6.07 -0.76 -15.43
N ASP A 46 7.13 0.05 -15.31
CA ASP A 46 8.46 -0.49 -15.03
C ASP A 46 8.53 -1.20 -13.68
N ARG A 47 9.40 -2.22 -13.58
CA ARG A 47 9.50 -3.08 -12.40
C ARG A 47 9.83 -2.31 -11.11
N ARG A 48 10.60 -1.23 -11.19
CA ARG A 48 10.97 -0.42 -10.02
C ARG A 48 9.76 0.36 -9.50
N THR A 49 8.97 0.92 -10.40
CA THR A 49 7.72 1.61 -10.04
C THR A 49 6.66 0.64 -9.54
N VAL A 50 6.54 -0.56 -10.14
CA VAL A 50 5.70 -1.65 -9.59
C VAL A 50 6.10 -1.97 -8.14
N GLY A 51 7.39 -2.15 -7.87
CA GLY A 51 7.89 -2.43 -6.52
C GLY A 51 7.57 -1.31 -5.52
N LYS A 52 7.71 -0.03 -5.92
CA LYS A 52 7.33 1.11 -5.08
C LYS A 52 5.82 1.14 -4.79
N ALA A 53 4.99 0.91 -5.81
CA ALA A 53 3.55 0.89 -5.69
C ALA A 53 3.07 -0.24 -4.76
N LEU A 54 3.62 -1.45 -4.90
CA LEU A 54 3.28 -2.58 -4.02
C LEU A 54 3.65 -2.31 -2.56
N LYS A 55 4.84 -1.76 -2.28
CA LYS A 55 5.23 -1.36 -0.91
C LYS A 55 4.30 -0.31 -0.32
N MET A 56 3.84 0.64 -1.13
CA MET A 56 2.87 1.65 -0.70
C MET A 56 1.53 1.01 -0.35
N LEU A 57 1.01 0.13 -1.21
CA LEU A 57 -0.24 -0.59 -0.99
C LEU A 57 -0.17 -1.46 0.28
N GLU A 58 0.93 -2.18 0.48
CA GLU A 58 1.18 -2.98 1.67
C GLU A 58 1.19 -2.11 2.94
N SER A 59 1.88 -0.97 2.92
CA SER A 59 1.90 -0.03 4.06
C SER A 59 0.51 0.51 4.39
N VAL A 60 -0.28 0.87 3.38
CA VAL A 60 -1.69 1.31 3.55
C VAL A 60 -2.52 0.16 4.14
N GLN A 61 -2.41 -1.05 3.60
CA GLN A 61 -3.13 -2.22 4.08
C GLN A 61 -2.78 -2.52 5.55
N ASN A 62 -1.50 -2.51 5.92
CA ASN A 62 -1.04 -2.73 7.30
C ASN A 62 -1.55 -1.65 8.27
N THR A 63 -1.57 -0.39 7.82
CA THR A 63 -2.13 0.71 8.61
C THR A 63 -3.63 0.53 8.82
N LEU A 64 -4.39 0.24 7.75
CA LEU A 64 -5.84 0.03 7.80
C LEU A 64 -6.24 -1.30 8.42
N HIS A 65 -5.31 -2.25 8.58
CA HIS A 65 -5.54 -3.46 9.34
C HIS A 65 -5.72 -3.14 10.83
N SER A 66 -4.89 -2.25 11.39
CA SER A 66 -4.92 -1.86 12.81
C SER A 66 -5.77 -0.63 13.13
N ARG A 67 -5.92 0.28 12.15
CA ARG A 67 -6.65 1.55 12.28
C ARG A 67 -7.89 1.55 11.38
N LYS A 68 -8.94 2.23 11.81
CA LYS A 68 -10.14 2.46 11.01
C LYS A 68 -10.04 3.85 10.39
N PHE A 69 -10.30 3.95 9.10
CA PHE A 69 -10.52 5.23 8.42
C PHE A 69 -11.94 5.72 8.75
N GLU A 70 -12.02 6.91 9.34
CA GLU A 70 -13.28 7.54 9.74
C GLU A 70 -13.43 8.89 9.04
N MET A 71 -14.65 9.15 8.57
CA MET A 71 -15.09 10.47 8.14
C MET A 71 -16.11 10.97 9.16
N LYS A 72 -15.93 12.20 9.65
CA LYS A 72 -16.87 12.88 10.54
C LYS A 72 -17.22 14.24 9.98
N GLU A 73 -18.50 14.57 10.01
CA GLU A 73 -18.97 15.93 9.69
C GLU A 73 -18.98 16.76 10.96
N VAL A 74 -18.31 17.91 10.93
CA VAL A 74 -18.28 18.88 12.02
C VAL A 74 -18.77 20.21 11.47
N GLY A 75 -20.05 20.50 11.73
CA GLY A 75 -20.78 21.58 11.07
C GLY A 75 -20.87 21.34 9.57
N ARG A 76 -20.35 22.28 8.77
CA ARG A 76 -20.30 22.18 7.29
C ARG A 76 -19.02 21.55 6.75
N ARG A 77 -18.11 21.08 7.62
CA ARG A 77 -16.80 20.55 7.22
C ARG A 77 -16.75 19.02 7.36
N LYS A 78 -16.08 18.36 6.42
CA LYS A 78 -15.73 16.94 6.49
C LYS A 78 -14.32 16.78 7.05
N MET A 79 -14.19 16.05 8.15
CA MET A 79 -12.91 15.68 8.75
C MET A 79 -12.65 14.19 8.54
N PHE A 80 -11.40 13.85 8.25
CA PHE A 80 -10.95 12.48 8.00
C PHE A 80 -9.87 12.10 9.02
N ALA A 81 -9.99 10.95 9.65
CA ALA A 81 -9.07 10.50 10.69
C ALA A 81 -8.81 8.99 10.62
N LEU A 82 -7.67 8.56 11.17
CA LEU A 82 -7.38 7.16 11.45
C LEU A 82 -7.51 6.91 12.96
N SER A 83 -8.51 6.13 13.36
CA SER A 83 -8.74 5.76 14.77
C SER A 83 -8.28 4.32 15.04
N MET A 84 -7.94 3.97 16.28
CA MET A 84 -7.60 2.59 16.63
C MET A 84 -8.85 1.70 16.58
N LYS A 85 -8.74 0.49 15.99
CA LYS A 85 -9.84 -0.49 16.05
C LYS A 85 -10.00 -0.99 17.49
N ARG A 86 -11.21 -0.85 18.05
CA ARG A 86 -11.56 -1.18 19.46
C ARG A 86 -11.21 -2.62 19.89
N ALA A 87 -11.13 -3.57 18.95
CA ALA A 87 -10.74 -4.95 19.25
C ALA A 87 -9.32 -5.08 19.83
N ARG A 88 -8.33 -4.38 19.27
CA ARG A 88 -6.95 -4.38 19.79
C ARG A 88 -6.79 -3.60 21.09
N ALA A 89 -7.61 -2.57 21.30
CA ALA A 89 -7.60 -1.83 22.57
C ALA A 89 -7.95 -2.75 23.76
N ARG A 90 -8.87 -3.70 23.58
CA ARG A 90 -9.21 -4.69 24.61
C ARG A 90 -8.08 -5.68 24.88
N GLU A 91 -7.38 -6.17 23.84
CA GLU A 91 -6.22 -7.06 24.00
C GLU A 91 -5.07 -6.40 24.79
N VAL A 92 -4.74 -5.15 24.46
CA VAL A 92 -3.69 -4.38 25.17
C VAL A 92 -4.08 -4.14 26.63
N ILE A 93 -5.34 -3.84 26.92
CA ILE A 93 -5.83 -3.69 28.29
C ILE A 93 -5.83 -5.03 29.03
N SER A 94 -6.18 -6.14 28.37
CA SER A 94 -6.19 -7.47 29.00
C SER A 94 -4.78 -7.96 29.36
N SER A 95 -3.81 -7.73 28.48
CA SER A 95 -2.41 -8.12 28.69
C SER A 95 -1.73 -7.27 29.77
N ALA A 96 -2.10 -5.98 29.89
CA ALA A 96 -1.66 -5.15 30.99
C ALA A 96 -2.23 -5.62 32.35
N LYS A 97 -3.48 -6.08 32.41
CA LYS A 97 -4.08 -6.61 33.64
C LYS A 97 -3.42 -7.92 34.11
N GLN A 98 -3.11 -8.85 33.20
CA GLN A 98 -2.42 -10.11 33.55
C GLN A 98 -1.03 -9.87 34.15
N LYS A 99 -0.28 -8.88 33.65
CA LYS A 99 1.07 -8.58 34.12
C LYS A 99 1.12 -7.95 35.52
N VAL A 100 0.05 -7.27 35.94
CA VAL A 100 -0.06 -6.67 37.28
C VAL A 100 -0.40 -7.73 38.35
N VAL A 101 -1.16 -8.76 37.99
CA VAL A 101 -1.53 -9.85 38.91
C VAL A 101 -0.33 -10.73 39.26
N HIS A 102 0.55 -11.00 38.29
CA HIS A 102 1.76 -11.83 38.52
C HIS A 102 2.87 -11.18 39.35
N ARG A 103 2.78 -9.87 39.65
CA ARG A 103 3.82 -9.14 40.40
C ARG A 103 3.47 -8.95 41.89
N ARG A 104 2.36 -9.52 42.35
CA ARG A 104 1.87 -9.43 43.75
C ARG A 104 2.05 -10.73 44.55
N HIS A 105 2.84 -11.68 44.07
CA HIS A 105 3.25 -12.88 44.80
C HIS A 105 4.76 -12.87 45.02
#